data_AF-A0AAD7W3V0-F1
#
_entry.id   AF-A0AAD7W3V0-F1
#
_cell.length_a   1.000
_cell.length_b   1.000
_cell.length_c   1.000
_cell.angle_alpha   90.00
_cell.angle_beta   90.00
_cell.angle_gamma   90.00
#
_symmetry.space_group_name_H-M   'P 1'
#
loop_
_entity.id
_entity.type
_entity.pdbx_description
1 polymer ?
#
loop_
_entity_poly.entity_id
_entity_poly.type
_entity_poly.pdbx_seq_one_letter_code
_entity_poly.pdbx_strand_id
1 'polypeptide(L)'
;MSVLAVGDFYQLPPVGKAKQLCVCEGDVLDLWKDFQMVNLTEIMRQKDDRAFAKLLNRIRTKKKTDPLSVDNTALLTQAVVEIKDCPLDALHIFARNKEVDVHNAATVTALRLQVVNIPAEDYRKDANRRNGHPD
;
A
#
# COMPACT_ATOMS: atom_id res chain seq x y z
N MET A 1 -22.88 -1.19 20.63
CA MET A 1 -22.03 -0.94 19.45
C MET A 1 -21.04 -2.08 19.35
N SER A 2 -20.91 -2.71 18.18
CA SER A 2 -19.97 -3.80 17.96
C SER A 2 -19.00 -3.39 16.87
N VAL A 3 -17.70 -3.64 17.07
CA VAL A 3 -16.63 -3.26 16.14
C VAL A 3 -15.96 -4.53 15.62
N LEU A 4 -15.83 -4.64 14.30
CA LEU A 4 -15.02 -5.66 13.65
C LEU A 4 -13.85 -4.96 12.94
N ALA A 5 -12.63 -5.23 13.42
CA ALA A 5 -11.41 -4.72 12.81
C ALA A 5 -10.76 -5.81 11.94
N VAL A 6 -10.37 -5.46 10.71
CA VAL A 6 -9.76 -6.39 9.74
C VAL A 6 -8.55 -5.70 9.11
N GLY A 7 -7.44 -6.43 8.99
CA GLY A 7 -6.23 -5.92 8.36
C GLY A 7 -5.06 -6.89 8.45
N ASP A 8 -3.92 -6.46 7.93
CA ASP A 8 -2.64 -7.18 8.05
C ASP A 8 -1.54 -6.17 8.44
N PHE A 9 -1.04 -6.29 9.68
CA PHE A 9 -0.02 -5.39 10.22
C PHE A 9 1.37 -5.56 9.59
N TYR A 10 1.57 -6.57 8.74
CA TYR A 10 2.77 -6.73 7.95
C TYR A 10 2.74 -5.97 6.61
N GLN A 11 1.65 -5.24 6.34
CA GLN A 11 1.54 -4.35 5.18
C GLN A 11 2.14 -2.96 5.47
N LEU A 12 1.93 -2.02 4.55
CA LEU A 12 2.43 -0.65 4.69
C LEU A 12 1.89 -0.01 5.99
N PRO A 13 2.77 0.62 6.79
CA PRO A 13 2.32 1.34 7.98
C PRO A 13 1.51 2.58 7.60
N PRO A 14 0.80 3.18 8.56
CA PRO A 14 0.18 4.48 8.37
C PRO A 14 1.15 5.51 7.79
N VAL A 15 0.66 6.35 6.88
CA VAL A 15 1.50 7.36 6.21
C VAL A 15 1.94 8.43 7.21
N GLY A 16 3.22 8.85 7.11
CA GLY A 16 3.78 9.94 7.91
C GLY A 16 4.31 9.49 9.27
N LYS A 17 4.25 10.39 10.27
CA LYS A 17 4.69 10.11 11.65
C LYS A 17 3.60 9.47 12.51
N ALA A 18 2.53 8.96 11.90
CA ALA A 18 1.45 8.31 12.61
C ALA A 18 1.98 7.01 13.26
N LYS A 19 1.62 6.82 14.53
CA LYS A 19 1.96 5.59 15.26
C LYS A 19 1.19 4.41 14.66
N GLN A 20 1.73 3.20 14.79
CA GLN A 20 0.99 1.99 14.49
C GLN A 20 -0.28 1.92 15.35
N LEU A 21 -1.36 1.40 14.78
CA LEU A 21 -2.69 1.40 15.42
C LEU A 21 -2.77 0.54 16.69
N CYS A 22 -1.90 -0.47 16.81
CA CYS A 22 -1.93 -1.46 17.89
C CYS A 22 -0.58 -1.48 18.65
N VAL A 23 -0.26 -0.37 19.33
CA VAL A 23 0.93 -0.27 20.18
C VAL A 23 0.49 -0.15 21.64
N CYS A 24 0.91 -1.10 22.49
CA CYS A 24 0.71 -1.00 23.93
C CYS A 24 1.66 0.07 24.50
N GLU A 25 1.12 1.18 24.98
CA GLU A 25 1.87 2.20 25.72
C GLU A 25 1.41 2.18 27.19
N GLY A 26 2.35 2.21 28.14
CA GLY A 26 2.06 1.99 29.56
C GLY A 26 1.03 2.95 30.16
N ASP A 27 0.94 4.17 29.62
CA ASP A 27 0.06 5.24 30.09
C ASP A 27 -1.19 5.44 29.21
N VAL A 28 -1.42 4.57 28.21
CA VAL A 28 -2.55 4.69 27.27
C VAL A 28 -3.50 3.51 27.43
N LEU A 29 -4.80 3.80 27.41
CA LEU A 29 -5.85 2.78 27.41
C LEU A 29 -5.73 1.90 26.17
N ASP A 30 -5.39 0.62 26.39
CA ASP A 30 -5.28 -0.37 25.32
C ASP A 30 -6.63 -1.04 25.06
N LEU A 31 -7.42 -0.43 24.18
CA LEU A 31 -8.73 -0.93 23.75
C LEU A 31 -8.64 -2.23 22.93
N TRP A 32 -7.46 -2.61 22.44
CA TRP A 32 -7.29 -3.83 21.65
C TRP A 32 -7.34 -5.09 22.52
N LYS A 33 -7.10 -4.97 23.83
CA LYS A 33 -7.21 -6.07 24.80
C LYS A 33 -8.61 -6.68 24.85
N ASP A 34 -9.63 -5.90 24.52
CA ASP A 34 -11.03 -6.33 24.55
C ASP A 34 -11.47 -7.02 23.24
N PHE A 35 -10.61 -7.05 22.22
CA PHE A 35 -10.90 -7.72 20.96
C PHE A 35 -10.56 -9.22 21.02
N GLN A 36 -11.44 -10.04 20.46
CA GLN A 36 -11.11 -11.41 20.13
C GLN A 36 -10.30 -11.45 18.83
N MET A 37 -9.06 -11.93 18.90
CA MET A 37 -8.21 -12.06 17.72
C MET A 37 -8.50 -13.36 16.96
N VAL A 38 -8.71 -13.25 15.65
CA VAL A 38 -8.88 -14.39 14.74
C VAL A 38 -7.89 -14.26 13.60
N ASN A 39 -7.07 -15.29 13.39
CA ASN A 39 -6.06 -15.33 12.33
C ASN A 39 -6.54 -16.23 11.19
N LEU A 40 -6.64 -15.68 9.98
CA LEU A 40 -6.89 -16.44 8.76
C LEU A 40 -5.56 -16.99 8.22
N THR A 41 -5.48 -18.31 8.03
CA THR A 41 -4.23 -19.00 7.65
C THR A 41 -4.24 -19.57 6.24
N GLU A 42 -5.39 -19.61 5.58
CA GLU A 42 -5.54 -20.12 4.22
C GLU A 42 -5.21 -19.04 3.18
N ILE A 43 -4.39 -19.40 2.18
CA ILE A 43 -3.95 -18.49 1.13
C ILE A 43 -4.87 -18.63 -0.09
N MET A 44 -5.66 -17.60 -0.37
CA MET A 44 -6.68 -17.66 -1.44
C MET A 44 -6.23 -16.99 -2.75
N ARG A 45 -5.37 -15.95 -2.68
CA ARG A 45 -5.01 -15.11 -3.84
C ARG A 45 -4.05 -15.79 -4.82
N GLN A 46 -3.12 -16.61 -4.32
CA GLN A 46 -2.14 -17.36 -5.13
C GLN A 46 -2.30 -18.88 -4.96
N LYS A 47 -3.55 -19.35 -4.80
CA LYS A 47 -3.82 -20.77 -4.49
C LYS A 47 -3.27 -21.74 -5.54
N ASP A 48 -3.20 -21.30 -6.80
CA ASP A 48 -2.73 -22.11 -7.93
C ASP A 48 -1.19 -22.15 -8.02
N ASP A 49 -0.48 -21.25 -7.32
CA ASP A 49 0.98 -21.25 -7.17
C ASP A 49 1.38 -21.29 -5.69
N ARG A 50 1.34 -22.50 -5.14
CA ARG A 50 1.65 -22.74 -3.73
C ARG A 50 3.11 -22.42 -3.37
N ALA A 51 4.04 -22.54 -4.31
CA ALA A 51 5.46 -22.26 -4.06
C ALA A 51 5.68 -20.75 -3.88
N PHE A 52 5.11 -19.95 -4.78
CA PHE A 52 5.15 -18.50 -4.70
C PHE A 52 4.33 -17.97 -3.50
N ALA A 53 3.16 -18.52 -3.23
CA ALA A 53 2.36 -18.19 -2.05
C ALA A 53 3.16 -18.36 -0.73
N LYS A 54 3.85 -19.49 -0.59
CA LYS A 54 4.72 -19.76 0.56
C LYS A 54 5.93 -18.83 0.62
N LEU A 55 6.50 -18.44 -0.53
CA LEU A 55 7.55 -17.42 -0.60
C LEU A 55 7.05 -16.08 -0.06
N LEU A 56 5.90 -15.58 -0.52
CA LEU A 56 5.33 -14.31 -0.05
C LEU A 56 5.10 -14.30 1.46
N ASN A 57 4.55 -15.39 2.03
CA ASN A 57 4.37 -15.50 3.48
C ASN A 57 5.69 -15.47 4.28
N ARG A 58 6.77 -16.04 3.73
CA ARG A 58 8.11 -16.00 4.36
C ARG A 58 8.72 -14.59 4.30
N ILE A 59 8.47 -13.84 3.24
CA ILE A 59 8.96 -12.46 3.08
C ILE A 59 8.16 -11.49 3.95
N ARG A 60 6.86 -11.73 4.11
CA ARG A 60 5.93 -10.88 4.87
C ARG A 60 6.44 -10.46 6.24
N THR A 61 7.14 -11.35 6.93
CA THR A 61 7.62 -11.10 8.31
C THR A 61 9.08 -10.66 8.39
N LYS A 62 9.77 -10.48 7.25
CA LYS A 62 11.18 -10.10 7.19
C LYS A 62 11.36 -8.59 7.26
N LYS A 63 12.43 -8.16 7.92
CA LYS A 63 12.97 -6.81 7.85
C LYS A 63 13.90 -6.68 6.65
N LYS A 64 14.16 -5.45 6.20
CA LYS A 64 15.08 -5.15 5.10
C LYS A 64 16.49 -5.75 5.31
N THR A 65 16.93 -5.86 6.56
CA THR A 65 18.24 -6.42 6.94
C THR A 65 18.28 -7.93 6.95
N ASP A 66 17.12 -8.60 6.92
CA ASP A 66 17.07 -10.05 7.04
C ASP A 66 17.41 -10.69 5.69
N PRO A 67 18.37 -11.64 5.65
CA PRO A 67 18.75 -12.27 4.40
C PRO A 67 17.60 -13.12 3.84
N LEU A 68 17.49 -13.16 2.52
CA LEU A 68 16.68 -14.14 1.80
C LEU A 68 17.50 -15.40 1.55
N SER A 69 16.87 -16.58 1.63
CA SER A 69 17.55 -17.82 1.23
C SER A 69 17.83 -17.81 -0.27
N VAL A 70 18.83 -18.57 -0.70
CA VAL A 70 19.20 -18.71 -2.12
C VAL A 70 17.98 -19.12 -2.96
N ASP A 71 17.19 -20.10 -2.49
CA ASP A 71 15.99 -20.57 -3.18
C ASP A 71 14.92 -19.47 -3.33
N ASN A 72 14.75 -18.63 -2.29
CA ASN A 72 13.78 -17.54 -2.33
C ASN A 72 14.21 -16.44 -3.30
N THR A 73 15.50 -16.11 -3.29
CA THR A 73 16.08 -15.16 -4.23
C THR A 73 15.96 -15.69 -5.66
N ALA A 74 16.30 -16.96 -5.90
CA ALA A 74 16.18 -17.57 -7.22
C ALA A 74 14.73 -17.55 -7.74
N LEU A 75 13.75 -17.88 -6.89
CA LEU A 75 12.33 -17.85 -7.26
C LEU A 75 11.83 -16.42 -7.55
N LEU A 76 12.28 -15.41 -6.79
CA LEU A 76 11.94 -14.00 -7.07
C LEU A 76 12.54 -13.51 -8.38
N THR A 77 13.81 -13.84 -8.64
CA THR A 77 14.53 -13.37 -9.82
C THR A 77 13.94 -13.92 -11.13
N GLN A 78 13.25 -15.08 -11.09
CA GLN A 78 12.51 -15.60 -12.25
C GLN A 78 11.40 -14.66 -12.74
N ALA A 79 10.88 -13.78 -11.88
CA ALA A 79 9.86 -12.79 -12.24
C ALA A 79 10.47 -11.47 -12.75
N VAL A 80 11.80 -11.33 -12.77
CA VAL A 80 12.48 -10.12 -13.23
C VAL A 80 12.60 -10.18 -14.75
N VAL A 81 11.97 -9.21 -15.41
CA VAL A 81 12.07 -8.99 -16.86
C VAL A 81 12.71 -7.63 -17.13
N GLU A 82 13.28 -7.45 -18.32
CA GLU A 82 13.72 -6.12 -18.72
C GLU A 82 12.51 -5.19 -18.94
N ILE A 83 12.69 -3.90 -18.67
CA ILE A 83 11.60 -2.90 -18.78
C ILE A 83 11.00 -2.87 -20.19
N LYS A 84 11.82 -3.07 -21.22
CA LYS A 84 11.39 -3.09 -22.62
C LYS A 84 10.43 -4.24 -22.95
N ASP A 85 10.51 -5.32 -22.17
CA ASP A 85 9.68 -6.52 -22.33
C ASP A 85 8.42 -6.47 -21.46
N CYS A 86 8.29 -5.43 -20.61
CA CYS A 86 7.11 -5.21 -19.79
C CYS A 86 5.97 -4.59 -20.65
N PRO A 87 4.78 -5.19 -20.70
CA PRO A 87 3.68 -4.66 -21.50
C PRO A 87 3.29 -3.25 -21.05
N LEU A 88 3.13 -2.35 -22.02
CA LEU A 88 2.79 -0.95 -21.76
C LEU A 88 1.39 -0.79 -21.14
N ASP A 89 0.48 -1.70 -21.44
CA ASP A 89 -0.92 -1.71 -20.98
C ASP A 89 -1.14 -2.54 -19.70
N ALA A 90 -0.08 -3.12 -19.12
CA ALA A 90 -0.14 -3.77 -17.83
C ALA A 90 -0.25 -2.75 -16.67
N LEU A 91 -0.60 -3.23 -15.48
CA LEU A 91 -0.52 -2.43 -14.26
C LEU A 91 0.92 -2.34 -13.77
N HIS A 92 1.50 -1.13 -13.82
CA HIS A 92 2.83 -0.84 -13.29
C HIS A 92 2.72 -0.28 -11.86
N ILE A 93 3.50 -0.84 -10.92
CA ILE A 93 3.53 -0.43 -9.51
C ILE A 93 4.88 0.22 -9.20
N PHE A 94 4.84 1.43 -8.64
CA PHE A 94 6.04 2.20 -8.28
C PHE A 94 6.04 2.57 -6.81
N ALA A 95 7.22 2.89 -6.28
CA ALA A 95 7.37 3.31 -4.89
C ALA A 95 6.97 4.78 -4.67
N ARG A 96 7.06 5.64 -5.69
CA ARG A 96 6.83 7.08 -5.56
C ARG A 96 5.84 7.59 -6.60
N ASN A 97 5.00 8.54 -6.19
CA ASN A 97 4.04 9.21 -7.09
C ASN A 97 4.72 9.86 -8.29
N LYS A 98 5.91 10.47 -8.12
CA LYS A 98 6.64 11.05 -9.25
C LYS A 98 6.95 10.04 -10.37
N GLU A 99 7.25 8.80 -10.00
CA GLU A 99 7.52 7.72 -10.96
C GLU A 99 6.22 7.28 -11.64
N VAL A 100 5.12 7.19 -10.88
CA VAL A 100 3.76 6.96 -11.40
C VAL A 100 3.38 8.03 -12.41
N ASP A 101 3.57 9.31 -12.08
CA ASP A 101 3.19 10.44 -12.93
C ASP A 101 3.95 10.43 -14.26
N VAL A 102 5.27 10.18 -14.20
CA VAL A 102 6.12 10.09 -15.40
C VAL A 102 5.69 8.91 -16.29
N HIS A 103 5.50 7.73 -15.71
CA HIS A 103 5.10 6.55 -16.47
C HIS A 103 3.70 6.74 -17.08
N ASN A 104 2.71 7.16 -16.28
CA ASN A 104 1.34 7.34 -16.75
C ASN A 104 1.23 8.41 -17.84
N ALA A 105 1.95 9.53 -17.72
CA ALA A 105 1.97 10.56 -18.77
C ALA A 105 2.52 10.02 -20.10
N ALA A 106 3.63 9.26 -20.04
CA ALA A 106 4.22 8.63 -21.21
C ALA A 106 3.28 7.58 -21.82
N THR A 107 2.67 6.73 -20.99
CA THR A 107 1.73 5.67 -21.41
C THR A 107 0.47 6.24 -22.04
N VAL A 108 -0.15 7.27 -21.46
CA VAL A 108 -1.32 7.94 -22.05
C VAL A 108 -0.99 8.55 -23.41
N THR A 109 0.18 9.19 -23.54
CA THR A 109 0.65 9.78 -24.80
C THR A 109 0.88 8.71 -25.88
N ALA A 110 1.45 7.56 -25.50
CA ALA A 110 1.73 6.47 -26.42
C ALA A 110 0.48 5.69 -26.85
N LEU A 111 -0.51 5.53 -25.97
CA LEU A 111 -1.69 4.70 -26.22
C LEU A 111 -2.87 5.43 -26.88
N ARG A 112 -2.94 6.78 -26.83
CA ARG A 112 -4.15 7.51 -27.26
C ARG A 112 -3.90 8.58 -28.30
N LEU A 113 -4.84 8.66 -29.24
CA LEU A 113 -4.87 9.67 -30.31
C LEU A 113 -5.51 11.00 -29.87
N GLN A 114 -6.38 10.99 -28.85
CA GLN A 114 -7.07 12.18 -28.36
C GLN A 114 -6.96 12.27 -26.83
N VAL A 115 -6.44 13.41 -26.36
CA VAL A 115 -6.28 13.73 -24.93
C VAL A 115 -7.24 14.86 -24.59
N VAL A 116 -7.99 14.68 -23.51
CA VAL A 116 -8.88 15.71 -22.95
C VAL A 116 -8.35 16.10 -21.57
N ASN A 117 -8.09 17.38 -21.37
CA ASN A 117 -7.64 17.92 -20.09
C ASN A 117 -8.84 18.39 -19.27
N ILE A 118 -8.94 17.92 -18.02
CA ILE A 118 -9.97 18.34 -17.06
C ILE A 118 -9.26 19.09 -15.93
N PRO A 119 -9.30 20.43 -15.90
CA PRO A 119 -8.68 21.20 -14.83
C PRO A 119 -9.40 20.98 -13.51
N ALA A 120 -8.66 20.89 -12.41
CA ALA A 120 -9.23 20.83 -11.07
C ALA A 120 -9.72 22.22 -10.63
N GLU A 121 -10.81 22.25 -9.88
CA GLU A 121 -11.28 23.44 -9.17
C GLU A 121 -10.93 23.31 -7.68
N ASP A 122 -9.97 24.11 -7.22
CA ASP A 122 -9.50 24.05 -5.84
C ASP A 122 -10.46 24.79 -4.90
N TYR A 123 -10.86 24.13 -3.81
CA TYR A 123 -11.67 24.75 -2.77
C TYR A 123 -10.90 25.88 -2.06
N ARG A 124 -11.46 27.09 -2.10
CA ARG A 124 -10.98 28.24 -1.31
C ARG A 124 -11.74 28.32 0.00
N LYS A 125 -11.06 28.16 1.13
CA LYS A 125 -11.65 28.36 2.47
C LYS A 125 -11.87 29.85 2.71
N ASP A 126 -13.12 30.27 2.95
CA ASP A 126 -13.46 31.66 3.26
C ASP A 126 -12.66 32.20 4.45
N ALA A 127 -11.92 33.30 4.23
CA ALA A 127 -11.19 34.01 5.28
C ALA A 127 -12.11 34.72 6.30
N ASN A 128 -13.39 34.89 5.98
CA ASN A 128 -14.33 35.72 6.75
C ASN A 128 -15.01 35.01 7.94
N ARG A 129 -14.75 33.71 8.20
CA ARG A 129 -15.37 33.00 9.34
C ARG A 129 -14.69 33.20 10.71
N ARG A 130 -13.71 34.12 10.84
CA ARG A 130 -13.10 34.46 12.15
C ARG A 130 -13.65 35.72 12.82
N ASN A 131 -14.59 36.42 12.18
CA ASN A 131 -15.19 37.64 12.77
C ASN A 131 -16.69 37.44 13.01
N GLY A 132 -17.01 36.93 14.19
CA GLY A 132 -18.35 36.89 14.81
C GLY A 132 -18.30 35.93 15.98
N HIS A 133 -18.41 36.33 17.25
CA HIS A 133 -18.83 37.56 17.93
C HIS A 133 -18.16 37.48 19.32
N PRO A 134 -17.58 38.54 19.92
CA PRO A 134 -17.48 38.62 21.37
C PRO A 134 -18.83 39.06 21.95
N ASP A 135 -19.12 38.53 23.13
CA ASP A 135 -20.31 38.67 23.99
C ASP A 135 -21.40 37.61 23.81
#